data_AF-A0A1I1BDS4-F1
#
_entry.id   AF-A0A1I1BDS4-F1
#
_cell.length_a   1.000
_cell.length_b   1.000
_cell.length_c   1.000
_cell.angle_alpha   90.00
_cell.angle_beta   90.00
_cell.angle_gamma   90.00
#
_symmetry.space_group_name_H-M   'P 1'
#
loop_
_entity.id
_entity.type
_entity.pdbx_description
1 polymer ?
#
loop_
_entity_poly.entity_id
_entity_poly.type
_entity_poly.pdbx_seq_one_letter_code
_entity_poly.pdbx_strand_id
1 'polypeptide(L)'
;MRTIILGTLLGLAATGMAAHAQTLPPDSTVEVPGHALRIEVPAQPRHMLREDFQQFAGAYDLSNGDTLQLRRAGSIMYARIGKQPEHRIVATGRNAFVALDRQLKVRIDHHADGSVGGELVMVVPARRLADGGTQGEHLATLAFPGR
;
A
#
# COMPACT_ATOMS: atom_id res chain seq x y z
N MET A 1 45.45 71.14 -15.40
CA MET A 1 44.07 71.44 -14.95
C MET A 1 43.37 70.09 -14.84
N ARG A 2 42.96 69.51 -13.72
CA ARG A 2 42.51 69.99 -12.42
C ARG A 2 42.84 68.92 -11.37
N THR A 3 43.21 69.42 -10.22
CA THR A 3 43.75 68.86 -8.97
C THR A 3 42.79 67.89 -8.21
N ILE A 4 43.33 66.81 -7.60
CA ILE A 4 43.41 66.56 -6.12
C ILE A 4 42.17 65.79 -5.57
N ILE A 5 42.17 64.80 -4.65
CA ILE A 5 43.16 64.09 -3.80
C ILE A 5 42.40 63.03 -2.94
N LEU A 6 43.13 61.99 -2.52
CA LEU A 6 43.06 61.18 -1.27
C LEU A 6 41.77 60.55 -0.74
N GLY A 7 42.00 59.35 -0.17
CA GLY A 7 41.29 58.79 0.98
C GLY A 7 41.29 57.26 0.95
N THR A 8 42.44 56.56 0.93
CA THR A 8 43.24 56.09 2.10
C THR A 8 42.52 55.06 2.99
N LEU A 9 43.32 54.06 3.42
CA LEU A 9 43.10 52.99 4.41
C LEU A 9 42.55 51.65 3.89
N LEU A 10 43.02 50.47 4.31
CA LEU A 10 44.18 50.01 5.09
C LEU A 10 44.03 48.47 5.25
N GLY A 11 45.14 47.73 5.28
CA GLY A 11 45.26 46.41 5.95
C GLY A 11 44.79 45.20 5.13
N LEU A 12 45.64 44.34 4.56
CA LEU A 12 46.64 43.46 5.18
C LEU A 12 46.02 42.43 6.15
N ALA A 13 45.70 41.23 5.66
CA ALA A 13 45.85 39.98 6.41
C ALA A 13 45.61 38.78 5.48
N ALA A 14 46.65 37.98 5.29
CA ALA A 14 46.56 36.61 4.81
C ALA A 14 46.01 35.72 5.94
N THR A 15 45.12 34.79 5.63
CA THR A 15 45.04 33.46 6.25
C THR A 15 44.00 32.62 5.49
N GLY A 16 44.42 31.43 5.07
CA GLY A 16 43.53 30.44 4.46
C GLY A 16 42.47 29.98 5.43
N MET A 17 41.30 29.60 4.92
CA MET A 17 40.31 28.84 5.68
C MET A 17 39.72 27.72 4.83
N ALA A 18 39.47 26.63 5.55
CA ALA A 18 39.28 25.27 5.11
C ALA A 18 38.16 25.08 4.08
N ALA A 19 38.32 24.04 3.27
CA ALA A 19 37.23 23.34 2.61
C ALA A 19 36.13 23.04 3.64
N HIS A 20 34.97 23.69 3.50
CA HIS A 20 33.77 23.24 4.17
C HIS A 20 33.29 21.96 3.48
N ALA A 21 33.77 20.81 3.95
CA ALA A 21 32.96 19.60 3.88
C ALA A 21 31.72 19.88 4.71
N GLN A 22 30.56 20.00 4.06
CA GLN A 22 29.28 20.13 4.73
C GLN A 22 29.00 18.82 5.47
N THR A 23 29.42 18.76 6.73
CA THR A 23 29.00 17.72 7.66
C THR A 23 27.50 17.89 7.86
N LEU A 24 26.72 17.04 7.20
CA LEU A 24 25.30 16.88 7.46
C LEU A 24 25.15 16.54 8.96
N PRO A 25 24.31 17.27 9.72
CA PRO A 25 24.06 16.92 11.12
C PRO A 25 23.57 15.46 11.21
N PRO A 26 24.15 14.61 12.06
CA PRO A 26 23.53 13.35 12.41
C PRO A 26 22.29 13.67 13.25
N ASP A 27 21.27 12.83 13.11
CA ASP A 27 19.99 12.92 13.80
C ASP A 27 19.06 14.06 13.40
N SER A 28 18.39 13.83 12.27
CA SER A 28 16.94 14.02 12.22
C SER A 28 16.31 12.83 11.51
N THR A 29 16.59 11.63 12.02
CA THR A 29 15.77 10.46 11.69
C THR A 29 14.44 10.66 12.40
N VAL A 30 13.50 11.28 11.69
CA VAL A 30 12.10 11.28 12.12
C VAL A 30 11.63 9.84 11.95
N GLU A 31 11.57 9.09 13.05
CA GLU A 31 10.78 7.86 13.11
C GLU A 31 9.32 8.24 12.90
N VAL A 32 8.92 8.28 11.63
CA VAL A 32 7.52 8.26 11.28
C VAL A 32 7.04 6.90 11.78
N PRO A 33 6.06 6.83 12.72
CA PRO A 33 5.44 5.57 13.06
C PRO A 33 4.94 4.98 11.75
N GLY A 34 5.58 3.91 11.31
CA GLY A 34 5.10 3.16 10.17
C GLY A 34 3.70 2.71 10.56
N HIS A 35 2.69 3.42 10.08
CA HIS A 35 1.34 2.88 10.02
C HIS A 35 1.46 1.69 9.08
N ALA A 36 1.91 0.55 9.60
CA ALA A 36 1.75 -0.73 8.96
C ALA A 36 0.24 -0.82 8.76
N LEU A 37 -0.22 -0.58 7.54
CA LEU A 37 -1.61 -0.78 7.21
C LEU A 37 -1.94 -2.18 7.72
N ARG A 38 -2.91 -2.28 8.60
CA ARG A 38 -3.32 -3.54 9.20
C ARG A 38 -4.70 -3.86 8.67
N ILE A 39 -4.87 -5.10 8.23
CA ILE A 39 -6.18 -5.57 7.85
C ILE A 39 -6.92 -5.96 9.13
N GLU A 40 -7.91 -5.14 9.49
CA GLU A 40 -8.71 -5.35 10.68
C GLU A 40 -10.01 -6.08 10.35
N VAL A 41 -10.32 -7.11 11.14
CA VAL A 41 -11.61 -7.80 11.10
C VAL A 41 -12.54 -7.07 12.08
N PRO A 42 -13.73 -6.63 11.66
CA PRO A 42 -14.63 -5.91 12.55
C PRO A 42 -15.09 -6.81 13.70
N ALA A 43 -15.25 -6.22 14.88
CA ALA A 43 -15.73 -6.93 16.07
C ALA A 43 -17.11 -7.57 15.87
N GLN A 44 -17.95 -6.96 15.02
CA GLN A 44 -19.25 -7.49 14.61
C GLN A 44 -19.34 -7.50 13.09
N PRO A 45 -19.04 -8.63 12.45
CA PRO A 45 -19.21 -8.76 11.01
C PRO A 45 -20.68 -8.60 10.61
N ARG A 46 -20.90 -8.02 9.44
CA ARG A 46 -22.25 -7.91 8.86
C ARG A 46 -22.71 -9.29 8.44
N HIS A 47 -23.91 -9.67 8.84
CA HIS A 47 -24.56 -10.86 8.29
C HIS A 47 -24.93 -10.61 6.82
N MET A 48 -24.55 -11.55 5.94
CA MET A 48 -24.85 -11.46 4.51
C MET A 48 -25.59 -12.71 4.05
N LEU A 49 -26.78 -12.51 3.48
CA LEU A 49 -27.63 -13.57 2.97
C LEU A 49 -27.02 -14.18 1.69
N ARG A 50 -27.52 -15.36 1.31
CA ARG A 50 -27.01 -16.08 0.14
C ARG A 50 -27.24 -15.30 -1.15
N GLU A 51 -28.45 -14.79 -1.31
CA GLU A 51 -28.87 -13.92 -2.42
C GLU A 51 -28.02 -12.65 -2.52
N ASP A 52 -27.76 -11.98 -1.38
CA ASP A 52 -26.91 -10.79 -1.35
C ASP A 52 -25.47 -11.09 -1.80
N PHE A 53 -24.92 -12.24 -1.41
CA PHE A 53 -23.56 -12.63 -1.80
C PHE A 53 -23.47 -13.08 -3.25
N GLN A 54 -24.56 -13.62 -3.82
CA GLN A 54 -24.56 -14.25 -5.14
C GLN A 54 -24.10 -13.29 -6.24
N GLN A 55 -24.39 -11.99 -6.12
CA GLN A 55 -23.92 -10.98 -7.07
C GLN A 55 -22.39 -10.86 -7.09
N PHE A 56 -21.72 -11.13 -5.97
CA PHE A 56 -20.25 -11.05 -5.84
C PHE A 56 -19.55 -12.38 -6.07
N ALA A 57 -20.31 -13.47 -6.20
CA ALA A 57 -19.74 -14.79 -6.42
C ALA A 57 -19.25 -14.89 -7.86
N GLY A 58 -17.96 -15.21 -8.05
CA GLY A 58 -17.37 -15.21 -9.38
C GLY A 58 -15.86 -15.17 -9.35
N ALA A 59 -15.29 -14.97 -10.53
CA ALA A 59 -13.87 -14.75 -10.74
C ALA A 59 -13.67 -13.34 -11.31
N TYR A 60 -12.68 -12.64 -10.78
CA TYR A 60 -12.35 -11.27 -11.14
C TYR A 60 -10.88 -11.19 -11.49
N ASP A 61 -10.57 -10.61 -12.63
CA ASP A 61 -9.19 -10.33 -13.02
C ASP A 61 -8.64 -9.21 -12.13
N LEU A 62 -7.37 -9.32 -11.73
CA LEU A 62 -6.66 -8.32 -10.93
C LEU A 62 -5.58 -7.65 -11.77
N SER A 63 -5.21 -6.42 -11.42
CA SER A 63 -4.21 -5.63 -12.14
C SER A 63 -2.81 -6.27 -12.20
N ASN A 64 -2.49 -7.21 -11.31
CA ASN A 64 -1.23 -7.96 -11.32
C ASN A 64 -1.27 -9.20 -12.23
N GLY A 65 -2.39 -9.46 -12.91
CA GLY A 65 -2.59 -10.64 -13.76
C GLY A 65 -3.07 -11.90 -13.02
N ASP A 66 -3.23 -11.85 -11.70
CA ASP A 66 -3.90 -12.91 -10.95
C ASP A 66 -5.43 -12.79 -11.06
N THR A 67 -6.13 -13.80 -10.55
CA THR A 67 -7.59 -13.83 -10.47
C THR A 67 -8.04 -13.93 -9.01
N LEU A 68 -8.90 -13.02 -8.56
CA LEU A 68 -9.64 -13.16 -7.31
C LEU A 68 -10.90 -14.00 -7.57
N GLN A 69 -11.06 -15.10 -6.84
CA GLN A 69 -12.27 -15.89 -6.84
C GLN A 69 -13.02 -15.75 -5.53
N LEU A 70 -14.29 -15.38 -5.61
CA LEU A 70 -15.22 -15.32 -4.50
C LEU A 70 -16.25 -16.43 -4.63
N ARG A 71 -16.42 -17.21 -3.56
CA ARG A 71 -17.41 -18.29 -3.53
C ARG A 71 -18.02 -18.47 -2.16
N ARG A 72 -19.17 -19.14 -2.11
CA ARG A 72 -19.85 -19.50 -0.86
C ARG A 72 -20.11 -21.00 -0.82
N ALA A 73 -19.83 -21.62 0.32
CA ALA A 73 -20.22 -22.99 0.63
C ALA A 73 -21.02 -23.01 1.94
N GLY A 74 -22.30 -23.37 1.85
CA GLY A 74 -23.23 -23.26 2.98
C GLY A 74 -23.35 -21.81 3.48
N SER A 75 -23.03 -21.58 4.75
CA SER A 75 -23.00 -20.27 5.40
C SER A 75 -21.64 -19.56 5.34
N ILE A 76 -20.61 -20.22 4.82
CA ILE A 76 -19.24 -19.71 4.83
C ILE A 76 -18.89 -19.13 3.46
N MET A 77 -18.34 -17.92 3.46
CA MET A 77 -17.83 -17.24 2.27
C MET A 77 -16.30 -17.41 2.22
N TYR A 78 -15.77 -17.54 1.00
CA TYR A 78 -14.36 -17.76 0.73
C TYR A 78 -13.86 -16.81 -0.36
N ALA A 79 -12.61 -16.38 -0.22
CA ALA A 79 -11.84 -15.68 -1.23
C ALA A 79 -10.57 -16.47 -1.56
N ARG A 80 -10.19 -16.53 -2.83
CA ARG A 80 -8.93 -17.15 -3.30
C ARG A 80 -8.26 -16.26 -4.32
N ILE A 81 -6.95 -16.09 -4.21
CA ILE A 81 -6.16 -15.31 -5.18
C ILE A 81 -5.27 -16.29 -5.96
N GLY A 82 -5.50 -16.42 -7.26
CA GLY A 82 -4.76 -17.34 -8.12
C GLY A 82 -4.75 -18.77 -7.59
N LYS A 83 -3.56 -19.30 -7.30
CA LYS A 83 -3.33 -20.66 -6.76
C LYS A 83 -3.12 -20.70 -5.24
N GLN A 84 -3.33 -19.58 -4.54
CA GLN A 84 -3.13 -19.49 -3.10
C GLN A 84 -4.22 -20.28 -2.33
N PRO A 85 -3.99 -20.60 -1.04
CA PRO A 85 -5.02 -21.16 -0.17
C PRO A 85 -6.27 -20.27 -0.12
N GLU A 86 -7.41 -20.87 0.20
CA GLU A 86 -8.66 -20.13 0.35
C GLU A 86 -8.75 -19.48 1.72
N HIS A 87 -9.15 -18.22 1.72
CA HIS A 87 -9.35 -17.42 2.92
C HIS A 87 -10.84 -17.36 3.26
N ARG A 88 -11.19 -17.69 4.51
CA ARG A 88 -12.56 -17.48 5.00
C ARG A 88 -12.81 -15.99 5.17
N ILE A 89 -13.84 -15.47 4.52
CA ILE A 89 -14.17 -14.04 4.57
C ILE A 89 -15.49 -13.79 5.28
N VAL A 90 -15.61 -12.58 5.82
CA VAL A 90 -16.85 -12.04 6.37
C VAL A 90 -17.15 -10.69 5.73
N ALA A 91 -18.42 -10.35 5.60
CA ALA A 91 -18.82 -9.04 5.11
C ALA A 91 -18.59 -7.98 6.20
N THR A 92 -17.97 -6.88 5.81
CA THR A 92 -17.79 -5.69 6.66
C THR A 92 -18.74 -4.56 6.23
N GLY A 93 -19.22 -4.61 4.98
CA GLY A 93 -20.19 -3.68 4.40
C GLY A 93 -21.08 -4.37 3.38
N ARG A 94 -21.79 -3.59 2.56
CA ARG A 94 -22.65 -4.14 1.48
C ARG A 94 -21.84 -4.82 0.38
N ASN A 95 -20.66 -4.29 0.10
CA ASN A 95 -19.80 -4.70 -1.00
C ASN A 95 -18.33 -4.84 -0.58
N ALA A 96 -18.10 -4.96 0.73
CA ALA A 96 -16.78 -5.03 1.33
C ALA A 96 -16.66 -6.28 2.22
N PHE A 97 -15.52 -6.94 2.10
CA PHE A 97 -15.23 -8.21 2.75
C PHE A 97 -13.82 -8.19 3.33
N VAL A 98 -13.63 -8.94 4.41
CA VAL A 98 -12.32 -9.12 5.03
C VAL A 98 -12.12 -10.59 5.38
N ALA A 99 -10.91 -11.08 5.20
CA ALA A 99 -10.55 -12.41 5.62
C ALA A 99 -10.33 -12.48 7.14
N LEU A 100 -10.81 -13.57 7.75
CA LEU A 100 -10.72 -13.80 9.19
C LEU A 100 -9.27 -13.93 9.67
N ASP A 101 -8.37 -14.38 8.80
CA ASP A 101 -6.93 -14.49 9.04
C ASP A 101 -6.17 -13.17 8.80
N ARG A 102 -6.88 -12.08 8.47
CA ARG A 102 -6.32 -10.74 8.20
C ARG A 102 -5.34 -10.71 7.03
N GLN A 103 -5.40 -11.69 6.12
CA GLN A 103 -4.52 -11.75 4.96
C GLN A 103 -5.04 -10.93 3.78
N LEU A 104 -6.36 -10.69 3.69
CA LEU A 104 -6.93 -9.87 2.62
C LEU A 104 -8.17 -9.07 3.07
N LYS A 105 -8.40 -7.96 2.37
CA LYS A 105 -9.59 -7.12 2.42
C LYS A 105 -9.95 -6.73 1.00
N VAL A 106 -11.21 -6.84 0.64
CA VAL A 106 -11.68 -6.52 -0.71
C VAL A 106 -12.93 -5.65 -0.65
N ARG A 107 -13.03 -4.70 -1.57
CA ARG A 107 -14.22 -3.91 -1.87
C ARG A 107 -14.48 -4.05 -3.36
N ILE A 108 -15.68 -4.48 -3.74
CA ILE A 108 -16.08 -4.68 -5.13
C ILE A 108 -17.19 -3.70 -5.45
N ASP A 109 -17.02 -2.88 -6.48
CA ASP A 109 -18.09 -2.00 -6.95
C ASP A 109 -18.59 -2.51 -8.28
N HIS A 110 -19.90 -2.77 -8.37
CA HIS A 110 -20.55 -3.05 -9.65
C HIS A 110 -21.14 -1.74 -10.17
N HIS A 111 -20.78 -1.39 -11.40
CA HIS A 111 -21.29 -0.20 -12.06
C HIS A 111 -22.46 -0.53 -12.98
N ALA A 112 -23.26 0.48 -13.33
CA ALA A 112 -24.46 0.31 -14.15
C ALA A 112 -24.16 -0.07 -15.61
N ASP A 113 -22.94 0.19 -16.08
CA ASP A 113 -22.43 -0.21 -17.40
C ASP A 113 -21.99 -1.68 -17.47
N GLY A 114 -22.04 -2.39 -16.34
CA GLY A 114 -21.59 -3.78 -16.22
C GLY A 114 -20.10 -3.93 -15.89
N SER A 115 -19.36 -2.83 -15.78
CA SER A 115 -17.96 -2.84 -15.35
C SER A 115 -17.86 -3.15 -13.85
N VAL A 116 -16.76 -3.81 -13.48
CA VAL A 116 -16.43 -4.10 -12.08
C VAL A 116 -15.21 -3.31 -11.68
N GLY A 117 -15.38 -2.48 -10.66
CA GLY A 117 -14.31 -1.72 -10.01
C GLY A 117 -14.06 -2.19 -8.58
N GLY A 118 -13.25 -1.41 -7.87
CA GLY A 118 -12.98 -1.60 -6.46
C GLY A 118 -11.51 -1.78 -6.14
N GLU A 119 -11.23 -2.41 -5.00
CA GLU A 119 -9.89 -2.52 -4.42
C GLU A 119 -9.72 -3.84 -3.66
N LEU A 120 -8.57 -4.47 -3.83
CA LEU A 120 -8.11 -5.62 -3.07
C LEU A 120 -6.81 -5.25 -2.36
N VAL A 121 -6.81 -5.31 -1.03
CA VAL A 121 -5.61 -5.17 -0.19
C VAL A 121 -5.26 -6.56 0.34
N MET A 122 -4.00 -6.98 0.19
CA MET A 122 -3.54 -8.28 0.66
C MET A 122 -2.16 -8.21 1.28
N VAL A 123 -1.88 -9.11 2.23
CA VAL A 123 -0.54 -9.38 2.74
C VAL A 123 0.18 -10.29 1.76
N VAL A 124 1.29 -9.80 1.21
CA VAL A 124 2.20 -10.59 0.40
C VAL A 124 3.24 -11.20 1.33
N PRO A 125 3.31 -12.54 1.43
CA PRO A 125 4.28 -13.20 2.31
C PRO A 125 5.71 -12.93 1.84
N ALA A 126 6.64 -12.96 2.78
CA ALA A 126 8.05 -12.77 2.48
C ALA A 126 8.52 -13.84 1.50
N ARG A 127 9.23 -13.42 0.44
CA ARG A 127 9.80 -14.34 -0.54
C ARG A 127 11.30 -14.19 -0.60
N ARG A 128 11.99 -15.32 -0.72
CA ARG A 128 13.41 -15.35 -1.05
C ARG A 128 13.54 -15.07 -2.54
N LEU A 129 14.22 -13.99 -2.87
CA LEU A 129 14.53 -13.58 -4.23
C LEU A 129 15.67 -14.46 -4.77
N ALA A 130 15.75 -14.55 -6.10
CA ALA A 130 16.75 -15.39 -6.78
C ALA A 130 18.18 -14.92 -6.55
N ASP A 131 18.38 -13.66 -6.17
CA ASP A 131 19.67 -13.04 -5.82
C ASP A 131 20.11 -13.33 -4.37
N GLY A 132 19.35 -14.15 -3.63
CA GLY A 132 19.60 -14.45 -2.22
C GLY A 132 19.05 -13.41 -1.25
N GLY A 133 18.46 -12.32 -1.73
CA GLY A 133 17.75 -11.34 -0.92
C GLY A 133 16.44 -11.90 -0.35
N THR A 134 15.99 -11.36 0.77
CA THR A 134 14.65 -11.63 1.32
C THR A 134 13.80 -10.38 1.18
N GLN A 135 12.75 -10.43 0.37
CA GLN A 135 11.71 -9.41 0.39
C GLN A 135 10.79 -9.73 1.57
N GLY A 136 10.72 -8.83 2.55
CA GLY A 136 9.87 -9.00 3.73
C GLY A 136 8.38 -9.03 3.39
N GLU A 137 7.58 -9.43 4.38
CA GLU A 137 6.12 -9.33 4.28
C GLU A 137 5.73 -7.87 4.07
N HIS A 138 4.90 -7.62 3.08
CA HIS A 138 4.42 -6.28 2.77
C HIS A 138 2.98 -6.34 2.28
N LEU A 139 2.26 -5.24 2.42
CA LEU A 139 0.93 -5.12 1.83
C LEU A 139 1.02 -4.74 0.37
N ALA A 140 0.19 -5.38 -0.44
CA ALA A 140 -0.07 -5.00 -1.82
C ALA A 140 -1.53 -4.54 -1.96
N THR A 141 -1.72 -3.50 -2.76
CA THR A 141 -3.04 -3.03 -3.18
C THR A 141 -3.18 -3.30 -4.67
N LEU A 142 -4.26 -3.98 -5.05
CA LEU A 142 -4.58 -4.39 -6.40
C LEU A 142 -5.93 -3.79 -6.81
N ALA A 143 -6.03 -3.38 -8.06
CA ALA A 143 -7.26 -2.85 -8.63
C ALA A 143 -7.90 -3.87 -9.56
N PHE A 144 -9.21 -3.75 -9.75
CA PHE A 144 -9.93 -4.44 -10.81
C PHE A 144 -9.73 -3.65 -12.11
N PRO A 145 -9.25 -4.28 -13.20
CA PRO A 145 -9.16 -3.62 -14.49
C PRO A 145 -10.60 -3.47 -15.01
N GLY A 146 -11.18 -2.29 -14.82
CA GLY A 146 -12.52 -1.98 -15.32
C GLY A 146 -12.65 -2.39 -16.79
N ARG A 147 -13.70 -3.15 -17.11
CA ARG A 147 -14.03 -3.58 -18.47
C ARG A 147 -15.23 -2.83 -18.99
#